data_AF-A0A0S8A952-F1
#
_entry.id   AF-A0A0S8A952-F1
#
_cell.length_a   1.000
_cell.length_b   1.000
_cell.length_c   1.000
_cell.angle_alpha   90.00
_cell.angle_beta   90.00
_cell.angle_gamma   90.00
#
_symmetry.space_group_name_H-M   'P 1'
#
loop_
_entity.id
_entity.type
_entity.pdbx_description
1 polymer ?
#
loop_
_entity_poly.entity_id
_entity_poly.type
_entity_poly.pdbx_seq_one_letter_code
_entity_poly.pdbx_strand_id
1 'polypeptide(L)'
;MIDFRNSDPGEPLSLETMRRAVESGSFTSLEGLQAFMDQQMAHYNDQPQDELGGLSPLQMHRLLCGDWLTSGPLRLSSNLTLAEAQGADFLVNARQFLDTTKAENGVRATTAGNLNRKFVTAMLEQMRWPEGFVAHVHRWNRVINEDDVFPLHILRVVLTVARCVRLTKGRFRATSVGKDLAKESNAAALYVLLFRTFFREFNLAYLDGSHENPGLQHTIAYSCYRLSTVAADWCDPAALTDRVLLDPVRELPEHPYLQNEATWQLRSRIVRPLIWFGLLERRDLPATEPWREEFEIRKSPLFDRLLRFQFNE
;
A
#
# COMPACT_ATOMS: atom_id res chain seq x y z
N MET A 1 14.70 -50.44 10.54
CA MET A 1 14.50 -49.79 9.22
C MET A 1 13.17 -49.05 9.34
N ILE A 2 13.20 -47.79 9.79
CA ILE A 2 11.99 -46.97 9.93
C ILE A 2 11.81 -46.27 8.58
N ASP A 3 10.70 -46.56 7.91
CA ASP A 3 10.35 -46.00 6.60
C ASP A 3 9.81 -44.57 6.79
N PHE A 4 10.60 -43.56 6.40
CA PHE A 4 10.27 -42.13 6.52
C PHE A 4 9.32 -41.62 5.43
N ARG A 5 8.67 -42.51 4.68
CA ARG A 5 7.61 -42.13 3.73
C ARG A 5 6.36 -41.49 4.38
N ASN A 6 6.30 -41.42 5.71
CA ASN A 6 5.14 -40.96 6.48
C ASN A 6 5.37 -39.73 7.39
N SER A 7 6.52 -39.04 7.32
CA SER A 7 6.62 -37.71 7.95
C SER A 7 5.80 -36.72 7.13
N ASP A 8 4.81 -36.07 7.76
CA ASP A 8 3.98 -35.05 7.13
C ASP A 8 4.89 -33.95 6.56
N PRO A 9 4.98 -33.84 5.22
CA PRO A 9 6.03 -33.05 4.60
C PRO A 9 5.68 -31.54 4.60
N GLY A 10 4.55 -31.16 5.22
CA GLY A 10 4.13 -29.77 5.43
C GLY A 10 4.47 -29.16 6.79
N GLU A 11 4.98 -29.93 7.76
CA GLU A 11 5.49 -29.33 9.00
C GLU A 11 6.86 -28.66 8.75
N PRO A 12 7.13 -27.47 9.35
CA PRO A 12 8.48 -26.92 9.34
C PRO A 12 9.45 -27.98 9.87
N LEU A 13 10.67 -28.05 9.30
CA LEU A 13 11.73 -28.96 9.76
C LEU A 13 11.95 -28.76 11.27
N SER A 14 11.23 -29.54 12.08
CA SER A 14 11.32 -29.45 13.53
C SER A 14 12.67 -30.04 13.94
N LEU A 15 13.24 -29.50 15.01
CA LEU A 15 14.44 -30.08 15.63
C LEU A 15 14.25 -31.58 15.94
N GLU A 16 13.01 -32.01 16.14
CA GLU A 16 12.65 -33.39 16.40
C GLU A 16 12.68 -34.26 15.13
N THR A 17 12.21 -33.76 13.98
CA THR A 17 12.33 -34.43 12.67
C THR A 17 13.80 -34.52 12.26
N MET A 18 14.58 -33.44 12.46
CA MET A 18 16.03 -33.45 12.25
C MET A 18 16.73 -34.49 13.13
N ARG A 19 16.39 -34.51 14.43
CA ARG A 19 16.97 -35.43 15.40
C ARG A 19 16.63 -36.88 15.09
N ARG A 20 15.37 -37.20 14.72
CA ARG A 20 14.94 -38.56 14.35
C ARG A 20 15.63 -39.07 13.09
N ALA A 21 15.84 -38.23 12.09
CA ALA A 21 16.50 -38.61 10.83
C ALA A 21 18.01 -38.88 11.02
N VAL A 22 18.64 -38.17 11.96
CA VAL A 22 20.04 -38.42 12.36
C VAL A 22 20.14 -39.66 13.26
N GLU A 23 19.23 -39.82 14.22
CA GLU A 23 19.18 -40.95 15.16
C GLU A 23 18.82 -42.29 14.48
N SER A 24 18.09 -42.27 13.36
CA SER A 24 17.74 -43.47 12.59
C SER A 24 18.90 -44.07 11.78
N GLY A 25 20.08 -43.45 11.79
CA GLY A 25 21.26 -43.93 11.06
C GLY A 25 21.08 -43.94 9.54
N SER A 26 20.18 -43.11 9.02
CA SER A 26 19.75 -43.14 7.61
C SER A 26 20.72 -42.46 6.64
N PHE A 27 21.78 -41.83 7.15
CA PHE A 27 22.77 -41.11 6.35
C PHE A 27 24.16 -41.68 6.59
N THR A 28 24.81 -42.10 5.52
CA THR A 28 26.18 -42.66 5.55
C THR A 28 27.25 -41.60 5.28
N SER A 29 26.87 -40.35 4.97
CA SER A 29 27.77 -39.23 4.72
C SER A 29 27.11 -37.88 5.05
N LEU A 30 27.95 -36.87 5.30
CA LEU A 30 27.52 -35.49 5.49
C LEU A 30 26.87 -34.91 4.22
N GLU A 31 27.34 -35.32 3.04
CA GLU A 31 26.72 -34.97 1.76
C GLU A 31 25.28 -35.51 1.63
N GLY A 32 25.03 -36.75 2.07
CA GLY A 32 23.69 -37.33 2.07
C GLY A 32 22.72 -36.61 3.01
N LEU A 33 23.22 -36.17 4.17
CA LEU A 33 22.44 -35.34 5.10
C LEU A 33 22.13 -33.97 4.49
N GLN A 34 23.11 -33.31 3.85
CA GLN A 34 22.91 -32.03 3.18
C GLN A 34 21.87 -32.13 2.07
N ALA A 35 21.97 -33.13 1.19
CA ALA A 35 21.01 -33.33 0.10
C ALA A 35 19.58 -33.57 0.61
N PHE A 36 19.43 -34.33 1.71
CA PHE A 36 18.13 -34.52 2.36
C PHE A 36 17.58 -33.22 2.94
N MET A 37 18.42 -32.44 3.64
CA MET A 37 18.00 -31.12 4.16
C MET A 37 17.57 -30.19 3.04
N ASP A 38 18.35 -30.12 1.96
CA ASP A 38 18.03 -29.28 0.79
C ASP A 38 16.71 -29.70 0.15
N GLN A 39 16.45 -31.01 0.04
CA GLN A 39 15.19 -31.53 -0.49
C GLN A 39 14.01 -31.17 0.41
N GLN A 40 14.13 -31.35 1.72
CA GLN A 40 13.05 -31.03 2.66
C GLN A 40 12.78 -29.52 2.72
N MET A 41 13.82 -28.68 2.70
CA MET A 41 13.66 -27.23 2.61
C MET A 41 13.02 -26.80 1.29
N ALA A 42 13.42 -27.39 0.17
CA ALA A 42 12.83 -27.09 -1.13
C ALA A 42 11.35 -27.45 -1.16
N HIS A 43 10.98 -28.61 -0.60
CA HIS A 43 9.60 -29.03 -0.47
C HIS A 43 8.79 -28.05 0.41
N TYR A 44 9.25 -27.74 1.63
CA TYR A 44 8.58 -26.78 2.51
C TYR A 44 8.40 -25.41 1.85
N ASN A 45 9.43 -24.92 1.14
CA ASN A 45 9.39 -23.60 0.50
C ASN A 45 8.44 -23.53 -0.70
N ASP A 46 8.08 -24.66 -1.31
CA ASP A 46 7.19 -24.73 -2.46
C ASP A 46 5.73 -25.07 -2.08
N GLN A 47 5.50 -25.54 -0.85
CA GLN A 47 4.15 -25.87 -0.38
C GLN A 47 3.34 -24.64 0.05
N PRO A 48 2.12 -24.44 -0.47
CA PRO A 48 1.18 -23.42 0.00
C PRO A 48 0.84 -23.55 1.48
N GLN A 49 0.75 -22.42 2.18
CA GLN A 49 0.42 -22.37 3.61
C GLN A 49 -0.78 -21.44 3.86
N ASP A 50 -1.70 -21.88 4.71
CA ASP A 50 -2.93 -21.14 5.03
C ASP A 50 -2.63 -19.80 5.73
N GLU A 51 -1.65 -19.76 6.63
CA GLU A 51 -1.19 -18.55 7.32
C GLU A 51 -0.63 -17.48 6.35
N LEU A 52 -0.09 -17.92 5.21
CA LEU A 52 0.39 -17.05 4.13
C LEU A 52 -0.69 -16.75 3.08
N GLY A 53 -1.96 -17.04 3.39
CA GLY A 53 -3.07 -16.83 2.47
C GLY A 53 -3.01 -17.73 1.23
N GLY A 54 -2.53 -18.96 1.39
CA GLY A 54 -2.38 -19.95 0.33
C GLY A 54 -1.15 -19.75 -0.55
N LEU A 55 -0.19 -18.93 -0.14
CA LEU A 55 1.11 -18.80 -0.80
C LEU A 55 2.11 -19.77 -0.18
N SER A 56 3.06 -20.25 -0.98
CA SER A 56 4.25 -20.90 -0.45
C SER A 56 5.25 -19.88 0.11
N PRO A 57 6.17 -20.27 1.02
CA PRO A 57 7.23 -19.38 1.48
C PRO A 57 8.05 -18.75 0.35
N LEU A 58 8.30 -19.50 -0.74
CA LEU A 58 8.99 -18.98 -1.91
C LEU A 58 8.16 -17.93 -2.66
N GLN A 59 6.87 -18.17 -2.85
CA GLN A 59 5.95 -17.20 -3.48
C GLN A 59 5.83 -15.93 -2.64
N MET A 60 5.71 -16.06 -1.31
CA MET A 60 5.69 -14.93 -0.38
C MET A 60 6.99 -14.12 -0.49
N HIS A 61 8.15 -14.77 -0.41
CA HIS A 61 9.44 -14.09 -0.54
C HIS A 61 9.52 -13.29 -1.85
N ARG A 62 9.15 -13.91 -2.98
CA ARG A 62 9.14 -13.25 -4.29
C ARG A 62 8.15 -12.07 -4.33
N LEU A 63 6.99 -12.19 -3.68
CA LEU A 63 5.97 -11.14 -3.57
C LEU A 63 6.48 -9.90 -2.81
N LEU A 64 7.19 -10.12 -1.71
CA LEU A 64 7.71 -9.06 -0.85
C LEU A 64 8.95 -8.38 -1.44
N CYS A 65 9.83 -9.15 -2.10
CA CYS A 65 11.11 -8.64 -2.61
C CYS A 65 11.05 -8.13 -4.07
N GLY A 66 9.98 -8.45 -4.81
CA GLY A 66 9.83 -8.07 -6.22
C GLY A 66 9.80 -6.55 -6.47
N ASP A 67 10.29 -6.13 -7.64
CA ASP A 67 10.03 -4.78 -8.15
C ASP A 67 8.74 -4.74 -8.97
N TRP A 68 7.79 -3.91 -8.53
CA TRP A 68 6.45 -3.85 -9.12
C TRP A 68 6.41 -3.46 -10.61
N LEU A 69 7.51 -3.00 -11.19
CA LEU A 69 7.62 -2.69 -12.62
C LEU A 69 8.35 -3.79 -13.42
N THR A 70 9.24 -4.56 -12.78
CA THR A 70 10.17 -5.45 -13.50
C THR A 70 10.26 -6.89 -12.99
N SER A 71 10.02 -7.19 -11.71
CA SER A 71 10.31 -8.53 -11.12
C SER A 71 9.38 -8.94 -9.96
N GLY A 72 9.21 -10.25 -9.74
CA GLY A 72 8.33 -10.82 -8.70
C GLY A 72 6.84 -10.93 -9.09
N PRO A 73 5.94 -11.40 -8.21
CA PRO A 73 4.56 -11.68 -8.57
C PRO A 73 3.65 -10.46 -8.80
N LEU A 74 3.83 -9.37 -8.05
CA LEU A 74 3.03 -8.16 -8.23
C LEU A 74 3.60 -7.31 -9.38
N ARG A 75 2.78 -7.05 -10.41
CA ARG A 75 3.07 -6.18 -11.54
C ARG A 75 2.05 -5.04 -11.62
N LEU A 76 2.53 -3.80 -11.73
CA LEU A 76 1.69 -2.65 -12.05
C LEU A 76 1.51 -2.54 -13.57
N SER A 77 0.26 -2.54 -14.02
CA SER A 77 -0.05 -2.32 -15.42
C SER A 77 -0.01 -0.83 -15.75
N SER A 78 0.80 -0.47 -16.75
CA SER A 78 0.79 0.84 -17.38
C SER A 78 -0.18 0.93 -18.57
N ASN A 79 -0.94 -0.15 -18.86
CA ASN A 79 -1.92 -0.19 -19.94
C ASN A 79 -3.31 0.25 -19.44
N LEU A 80 -3.41 1.52 -19.10
CA LEU A 80 -4.62 2.15 -18.57
C LEU A 80 -4.89 3.46 -19.31
N THR A 81 -6.15 3.69 -19.65
CA THR A 81 -6.60 4.98 -20.15
C THR A 81 -6.90 5.92 -18.99
N LEU A 82 -6.88 7.23 -19.24
CA LEU A 82 -7.31 8.21 -18.24
C LEU A 82 -8.77 7.98 -17.79
N ALA A 83 -9.63 7.55 -18.71
CA ALA A 83 -11.03 7.24 -18.42
C ALA A 83 -11.16 6.06 -17.45
N GLU A 84 -10.35 5.01 -17.60
CA GLU A 84 -10.33 3.88 -16.66
C GLU A 84 -9.85 4.30 -15.27
N ALA A 85 -8.90 5.25 -15.18
CA ALA A 85 -8.36 5.76 -13.93
C ALA A 85 -9.16 6.95 -13.35
N GLN A 86 -10.34 7.28 -13.89
CA GLN A 86 -11.10 8.47 -13.49
C GLN A 86 -11.59 8.43 -12.03
N GLY A 87 -11.69 7.23 -11.43
CA GLY A 87 -12.04 7.05 -10.02
C GLY A 87 -10.87 7.23 -9.05
N ALA A 88 -9.64 7.43 -9.57
CA ALA A 88 -8.46 7.68 -8.75
C ALA A 88 -8.31 9.19 -8.50
N ASP A 89 -8.99 9.70 -7.48
CA ASP A 89 -8.93 11.11 -7.10
C ASP A 89 -7.50 11.59 -6.85
N PHE A 90 -6.62 10.72 -6.34
CA PHE A 90 -5.20 11.04 -6.16
C PHE A 90 -4.50 11.38 -7.48
N LEU A 91 -4.78 10.64 -8.55
CA LEU A 91 -4.24 10.91 -9.90
C LEU A 91 -4.81 12.20 -10.47
N VAL A 92 -6.13 12.39 -10.37
CA VAL A 92 -6.81 13.58 -10.89
C VAL A 92 -6.26 14.84 -10.21
N ASN A 93 -6.16 14.81 -8.88
CA ASN A 93 -5.64 15.92 -8.10
C ASN A 93 -4.15 16.16 -8.36
N ALA A 94 -3.35 15.10 -8.53
CA ALA A 94 -1.94 15.23 -8.91
C ALA A 94 -1.77 15.99 -10.23
N ARG A 95 -2.57 15.66 -11.25
CA ARG A 95 -2.55 16.36 -12.54
C ARG A 95 -2.98 17.82 -12.38
N GLN A 96 -4.06 18.09 -11.65
CA GLN A 96 -4.50 19.46 -11.35
C GLN A 96 -3.40 20.28 -10.66
N PHE A 97 -2.70 19.70 -9.68
CA PHE A 97 -1.57 20.35 -9.01
C PHE A 97 -0.43 20.68 -9.98
N LEU A 98 -0.04 19.71 -10.83
CA LEU A 98 1.05 19.88 -11.79
C LEU A 98 0.71 20.90 -12.88
N ASP A 99 -0.51 20.89 -13.39
CA ASP A 99 -0.97 21.85 -14.40
C ASP A 99 -1.07 23.27 -13.82
N THR A 100 -1.60 23.41 -12.60
CA THR A 100 -1.69 24.72 -11.95
C THR A 100 -0.30 25.28 -11.64
N THR A 101 0.61 24.47 -11.09
CA THR A 101 1.99 24.91 -10.81
C THR A 101 2.76 25.21 -12.10
N LYS A 102 2.44 24.54 -13.22
CA LYS A 102 3.00 24.86 -14.55
C LYS A 102 2.48 26.21 -15.04
N ALA A 103 1.17 26.44 -14.98
CA ALA A 103 0.52 27.68 -15.43
C ALA A 103 0.98 28.91 -14.64
N GLU A 104 1.12 28.79 -13.31
CA GLU A 104 1.53 29.89 -12.44
C GLU A 104 3.06 30.09 -12.34
N ASN A 105 3.85 29.32 -13.11
CA ASN A 105 5.30 29.30 -13.00
C ASN A 105 5.78 29.05 -11.54
N GLY A 106 5.16 28.06 -10.91
CA GLY A 106 5.31 27.63 -9.53
C GLY A 106 4.46 28.40 -8.54
N VAL A 107 4.34 27.87 -7.33
CA VAL A 107 3.50 28.41 -6.26
C VAL A 107 4.40 28.85 -5.11
N ARG A 108 4.19 30.05 -4.58
CA ARG A 108 4.99 30.57 -3.46
C ARG A 108 4.79 29.70 -2.21
N ALA A 109 5.88 29.26 -1.61
CA ALA A 109 5.88 28.64 -0.30
C ALA A 109 5.85 29.72 0.80
N THR A 110 5.27 29.38 1.95
CA THR A 110 5.38 30.18 3.17
C THR A 110 6.80 30.05 3.75
N THR A 111 7.12 30.84 4.77
CA THR A 111 8.40 30.73 5.50
C THR A 111 8.59 29.34 6.11
N ALA A 112 7.50 28.69 6.54
CA ALA A 112 7.51 27.33 7.09
C ALA A 112 7.63 26.25 6.00
N GLY A 113 7.68 26.61 4.72
CA GLY A 113 7.75 25.66 3.60
C GLY A 113 6.40 25.12 3.15
N ASN A 114 5.28 25.64 3.67
CA ASN A 114 3.93 25.22 3.28
C ASN A 114 3.44 25.94 2.01
N LEU A 115 2.39 25.43 1.37
CA LEU A 115 1.62 26.10 0.33
C LEU A 115 0.99 27.38 0.90
N ASN A 116 1.01 28.44 0.10
CA ASN A 116 0.33 29.67 0.49
C ASN A 116 -1.20 29.48 0.44
N ARG A 117 -1.91 30.26 1.26
CA ARG A 117 -3.38 30.20 1.41
C ARG A 117 -4.15 30.37 0.10
N LYS A 118 -3.68 31.26 -0.79
CA LYS A 118 -4.33 31.49 -2.08
C LYS A 118 -4.37 30.20 -2.90
N PHE A 119 -3.25 29.49 -2.95
CA PHE A 119 -3.18 28.22 -3.65
C PHE A 119 -4.00 27.12 -2.96
N VAL A 120 -3.94 27.03 -1.63
CA VAL A 120 -4.75 26.06 -0.87
C VAL A 120 -6.25 26.25 -1.13
N THR A 121 -6.73 27.50 -1.09
CA THR A 121 -8.14 27.83 -1.34
C THR A 121 -8.54 27.43 -2.76
N ALA A 122 -7.72 27.77 -3.76
CA ALA A 122 -7.99 27.41 -5.14
C ALA A 122 -8.02 25.89 -5.35
N MET A 123 -7.12 25.13 -4.72
CA MET A 123 -7.13 23.66 -4.80
C MET A 123 -8.34 23.06 -4.10
N LEU A 124 -8.79 23.61 -2.97
CA LEU A 124 -9.99 23.15 -2.29
C LEU A 124 -11.24 23.25 -3.18
N GLU A 125 -11.32 24.27 -4.04
CA GLU A 125 -12.41 24.47 -5.00
C GLU A 125 -12.29 23.59 -6.27
N GLN A 126 -11.07 23.34 -6.74
CA GLN A 126 -10.82 22.74 -8.05
C GLN A 126 -10.56 21.23 -8.02
N MET A 127 -10.08 20.70 -6.89
CA MET A 127 -9.76 19.30 -6.73
C MET A 127 -10.98 18.47 -6.32
N ARG A 128 -10.83 17.15 -6.42
CA ARG A 128 -11.81 16.19 -5.95
C ARG A 128 -11.54 15.82 -4.51
N TRP A 129 -12.60 15.75 -3.72
CA TRP A 129 -12.54 15.41 -2.32
C TRP A 129 -13.65 14.44 -1.98
N PRO A 130 -13.49 13.64 -0.91
CA PRO A 130 -14.60 12.86 -0.36
C PRO A 130 -15.82 13.74 -0.07
N GLU A 131 -17.01 13.15 -0.15
CA GLU A 131 -18.24 13.85 0.17
C GLU A 131 -18.17 14.47 1.58
N GLY A 132 -18.66 15.71 1.71
CA GLY A 132 -18.65 16.44 2.98
C GLY A 132 -17.29 16.98 3.42
N PHE A 133 -16.16 16.61 2.80
CA PHE A 133 -14.83 17.04 3.21
C PHE A 133 -14.67 18.57 3.19
N VAL A 134 -15.04 19.23 2.09
CA VAL A 134 -14.92 20.69 1.96
C VAL A 134 -15.78 21.41 3.00
N ALA A 135 -17.01 20.93 3.22
CA ALA A 135 -17.91 21.47 4.24
C ALA A 135 -17.32 21.31 5.66
N HIS A 136 -16.70 20.17 5.95
CA HIS A 136 -15.99 19.94 7.20
C HIS A 136 -14.84 20.92 7.41
N VAL A 137 -13.99 21.14 6.39
CA VAL A 137 -12.87 22.09 6.47
C VAL A 137 -13.38 23.50 6.79
N HIS A 138 -14.41 23.97 6.09
CA HIS A 138 -15.00 25.30 6.32
C HIS A 138 -15.73 25.44 7.67
N ARG A 139 -16.27 24.34 8.21
CA ARG A 139 -16.95 24.34 9.52
C ARG A 139 -15.99 24.67 10.66
N TRP A 140 -14.76 24.14 10.60
CA TRP A 140 -13.79 24.26 11.68
C TRP A 140 -12.78 25.39 11.48
N ASN A 141 -12.56 25.82 10.22
CA ASN A 141 -11.49 26.76 9.89
C ASN A 141 -12.03 28.03 9.24
N ARG A 142 -11.89 29.16 9.94
CA ARG A 142 -12.18 30.49 9.38
C ARG A 142 -11.15 30.94 8.36
N VAL A 143 -9.89 30.54 8.56
CA VAL A 143 -8.76 30.80 7.66
C VAL A 143 -8.14 29.46 7.34
N ILE A 144 -8.16 29.08 6.07
CA ILE A 144 -7.70 27.77 5.62
C ILE A 144 -6.23 27.86 5.21
N ASN A 145 -5.40 27.04 5.84
CA ASN A 145 -3.99 26.83 5.54
C ASN A 145 -3.77 25.39 5.04
N GLU A 146 -2.55 25.06 4.63
CA GLU A 146 -2.26 23.72 4.11
C GLU A 146 -2.51 22.62 5.15
N ASP A 147 -2.18 22.87 6.42
CA ASP A 147 -2.33 21.90 7.50
C ASP A 147 -3.82 21.56 7.77
N ASP A 148 -4.74 22.48 7.42
CA ASP A 148 -6.19 22.29 7.52
C ASP A 148 -6.74 21.42 6.35
N VAL A 149 -5.95 21.25 5.28
CA VAL A 149 -6.29 20.46 4.09
C VAL A 149 -5.26 19.34 3.93
N PHE A 150 -5.16 18.50 4.96
CA PHE A 150 -4.11 17.49 5.05
C PHE A 150 -3.96 16.58 3.81
N PRO A 151 -5.03 16.13 3.12
CA PRO A 151 -4.87 15.37 1.88
C PRO A 151 -4.13 16.13 0.75
N LEU A 152 -4.24 17.47 0.70
CA LEU A 152 -3.45 18.31 -0.21
C LEU A 152 -1.96 18.33 0.20
N HIS A 153 -1.69 18.37 1.51
CA HIS A 153 -0.33 18.26 2.03
C HIS A 153 0.31 16.94 1.61
N ILE A 154 -0.38 15.81 1.86
CA ILE A 154 0.07 14.48 1.45
C ILE A 154 0.36 14.44 -0.05
N LEU A 155 -0.56 14.94 -0.88
CA LEU A 155 -0.37 15.00 -2.33
C LEU A 155 0.91 15.75 -2.72
N ARG A 156 1.14 16.94 -2.14
CA ARG A 156 2.36 17.73 -2.41
C ARG A 156 3.62 16.99 -2.01
N VAL A 157 3.62 16.33 -0.84
CA VAL A 157 4.77 15.57 -0.34
C VAL A 157 5.05 14.39 -1.28
N VAL A 158 4.04 13.60 -1.65
CA VAL A 158 4.19 12.47 -2.57
C VAL A 158 4.70 12.94 -3.94
N LEU A 159 4.18 14.03 -4.49
CA LEU A 159 4.70 14.64 -5.73
C LEU A 159 6.16 15.09 -5.62
N THR A 160 6.59 15.49 -4.42
CA THR A 160 7.98 15.87 -4.15
C THR A 160 8.88 14.64 -4.06
N VAL A 161 8.46 13.59 -3.35
CA VAL A 161 9.18 12.30 -3.28
C VAL A 161 9.30 11.69 -4.68
N ALA A 162 8.22 11.72 -5.47
CA ALA A 162 8.18 11.28 -6.87
C ALA A 162 8.98 12.18 -7.84
N ARG A 163 9.64 13.24 -7.33
CA ARG A 163 10.42 14.21 -8.11
C ARG A 163 9.63 14.93 -9.22
N CYS A 164 8.31 14.93 -9.13
CA CYS A 164 7.42 15.66 -10.03
C CYS A 164 7.33 17.14 -9.67
N VAL A 165 7.53 17.47 -8.39
CA VAL A 165 7.56 18.84 -7.86
C VAL A 165 8.85 19.07 -7.09
N ARG A 166 9.39 20.28 -7.14
CA ARG A 166 10.54 20.70 -6.32
C ARG A 166 10.31 22.07 -5.72
N LEU A 167 10.69 22.26 -4.46
CA LEU A 167 10.82 23.58 -3.85
C LEU A 167 12.13 24.23 -4.32
N THR A 168 12.05 25.36 -4.99
CA THR A 168 13.23 26.09 -5.48
C THR A 168 12.99 27.59 -5.41
N LYS A 169 13.92 28.32 -4.77
CA LYS A 169 13.82 29.78 -4.55
C LYS A 169 12.47 30.16 -3.92
N GLY A 170 12.04 29.41 -2.89
CA GLY A 170 10.79 29.66 -2.17
C GLY A 170 9.51 29.39 -2.98
N ARG A 171 9.57 28.61 -4.06
CA ARG A 171 8.40 28.21 -4.86
C ARG A 171 8.37 26.72 -5.16
N PHE A 172 7.21 26.10 -5.00
CA PHE A 172 6.94 24.75 -5.52
C PHE A 172 6.75 24.82 -7.02
N ARG A 173 7.58 24.10 -7.78
CA ARG A 173 7.57 24.11 -9.25
C ARG A 173 7.46 22.68 -9.76
N ALA A 174 6.59 22.45 -10.74
CA ALA A 174 6.62 21.22 -11.51
C ALA A 174 7.98 21.09 -12.22
N THR A 175 8.61 19.93 -12.09
CA THR A 175 9.86 19.58 -12.78
C THR A 175 9.60 19.32 -14.26
N SER A 176 10.63 19.15 -15.08
CA SER A 176 10.45 18.72 -16.47
C SER A 176 9.70 17.39 -16.56
N VAL A 177 10.07 16.44 -15.69
CA VAL A 177 9.40 15.14 -15.55
C VAL A 177 7.94 15.30 -15.13
N GLY A 178 7.67 16.08 -14.08
CA GLY A 178 6.28 16.31 -13.63
C GLY A 178 5.40 16.95 -14.70
N LYS A 179 5.93 17.92 -15.46
CA LYS A 179 5.21 18.56 -16.58
C LYS A 179 4.92 17.60 -17.72
N ASP A 180 5.82 16.67 -17.99
CA ASP A 180 5.62 15.67 -19.04
C ASP A 180 4.59 14.62 -18.61
N LEU A 181 4.69 14.13 -17.37
CA LEU A 181 3.76 13.15 -16.79
C LEU A 181 2.34 13.69 -16.60
N ALA A 182 2.16 15.00 -16.46
CA ALA A 182 0.83 15.62 -16.35
C ALA A 182 -0.01 15.52 -17.65
N LYS A 183 0.65 15.33 -18.81
CA LYS A 183 -0.03 15.16 -20.10
C LYS A 183 -0.93 13.93 -20.07
N GLU A 184 -2.07 14.03 -20.76
CA GLU A 184 -3.04 12.94 -20.85
C GLU A 184 -2.44 11.63 -21.39
N SER A 185 -1.57 11.72 -22.40
CA SER A 185 -0.86 10.57 -22.98
C SER A 185 0.02 9.82 -21.97
N ASN A 186 0.39 10.47 -20.86
CA ASN A 186 1.26 9.93 -19.81
C ASN A 186 0.51 9.65 -18.50
N ALA A 187 -0.83 9.74 -18.49
CA ALA A 187 -1.62 9.58 -17.27
C ALA A 187 -1.39 8.23 -16.58
N ALA A 188 -1.29 7.14 -17.34
CA ALA A 188 -0.98 5.82 -16.78
C ALA A 188 0.42 5.75 -16.16
N ALA A 189 1.42 6.36 -16.80
CA ALA A 189 2.78 6.42 -16.27
C ALA A 189 2.84 7.24 -14.97
N LEU A 190 2.12 8.37 -14.91
CA LEU A 190 1.99 9.15 -13.69
C LEU A 190 1.31 8.34 -12.59
N TYR A 191 0.22 7.63 -12.91
CA TYR A 191 -0.53 6.85 -11.94
C TYR A 191 0.31 5.72 -11.32
N VAL A 192 1.01 4.95 -12.16
CA VAL A 192 1.94 3.90 -11.72
C VAL A 192 3.07 4.48 -10.86
N LEU A 193 3.64 5.62 -11.25
CA LEU A 193 4.67 6.31 -10.48
C LEU A 193 4.14 6.72 -9.10
N LEU A 194 2.99 7.39 -9.04
CA LEU A 194 2.41 7.87 -7.78
C LEU A 194 2.06 6.71 -6.85
N PHE A 195 1.46 5.64 -7.37
CA PHE A 195 1.14 4.45 -6.58
C PHE A 195 2.39 3.81 -5.98
N ARG A 196 3.42 3.58 -6.81
CA ARG A 196 4.70 3.01 -6.36
C ARG A 196 5.39 3.91 -5.34
N THR A 197 5.49 5.21 -5.61
CA THR A 197 6.09 6.17 -4.68
C THR A 197 5.35 6.22 -3.35
N PHE A 198 4.01 6.25 -3.38
CA PHE A 198 3.20 6.32 -2.16
C PHE A 198 3.45 5.13 -1.25
N PHE A 199 3.43 3.92 -1.79
CA PHE A 199 3.51 2.71 -0.98
C PHE A 199 4.95 2.23 -0.72
N ARG A 200 5.95 2.59 -1.55
CA ARG A 200 7.35 2.14 -1.35
C ARG A 200 8.32 3.19 -0.83
N GLU A 201 8.04 4.48 -1.00
CA GLU A 201 9.03 5.54 -0.74
C GLU A 201 8.52 6.60 0.23
N PHE A 202 7.22 6.93 0.20
CA PHE A 202 6.62 7.87 1.12
C PHE A 202 6.49 7.25 2.52
N ASN A 203 6.72 8.06 3.55
CA ASN A 203 6.57 7.65 4.94
C ASN A 203 5.08 7.58 5.33
N LEU A 204 4.53 6.38 5.40
CA LEU A 204 3.11 6.16 5.70
C LEU A 204 2.68 6.62 7.10
N ALA A 205 3.62 6.83 8.03
CA ALA A 205 3.33 7.40 9.35
C ALA A 205 2.76 8.82 9.29
N TYR A 206 3.01 9.56 8.20
CA TYR A 206 2.38 10.87 8.00
C TYR A 206 0.85 10.79 7.95
N LEU A 207 0.27 9.64 7.58
CA LEU A 207 -1.17 9.51 7.39
C LEU A 207 -1.96 9.48 8.71
N ASP A 208 -1.29 9.15 9.81
CA ASP A 208 -1.94 8.98 11.11
C ASP A 208 -1.15 9.53 12.30
N GLY A 209 0.08 9.98 12.10
CA GLY A 209 0.95 10.50 13.15
C GLY A 209 1.43 9.43 14.15
N SER A 210 1.20 8.13 13.88
CA SER A 210 1.75 7.04 14.69
C SER A 210 3.20 6.72 14.29
N HIS A 211 3.84 5.77 14.97
CA HIS A 211 5.19 5.31 14.68
C HIS A 211 5.31 4.73 13.26
N GLU A 212 6.51 4.84 12.70
CA GLU A 212 6.85 4.14 11.46
C GLU A 212 6.67 2.63 11.65
N ASN A 213 6.08 1.97 10.66
CA ASN A 213 5.97 0.52 10.61
C ASN A 213 6.56 0.01 9.29
N PRO A 214 7.89 -0.13 9.20
CA PRO A 214 8.54 -0.63 8.00
C PRO A 214 8.08 -2.05 7.62
N GLY A 215 7.69 -2.87 8.60
CA GLY A 215 7.15 -4.21 8.37
C GLY A 215 5.83 -4.17 7.60
N LEU A 216 4.91 -3.29 7.99
CA LEU A 216 3.67 -3.04 7.24
C LEU A 216 3.99 -2.56 5.82
N GLN A 217 4.89 -1.58 5.69
CA GLN A 217 5.21 -1.02 4.39
C GLN A 217 5.88 -2.04 3.45
N HIS A 218 6.77 -2.87 3.99
CA HIS A 218 7.42 -3.95 3.25
C HIS A 218 6.43 -5.02 2.77
N THR A 219 5.31 -5.18 3.49
CA THR A 219 4.31 -6.24 3.24
C THR A 219 3.06 -5.77 2.49
N ILE A 220 3.05 -4.54 1.97
CA ILE A 220 1.90 -4.00 1.20
C ILE A 220 1.52 -4.87 0.00
N ALA A 221 2.49 -5.47 -0.69
CA ALA A 221 2.20 -6.36 -1.81
C ALA A 221 1.36 -7.57 -1.39
N TYR A 222 1.63 -8.12 -0.19
CA TYR A 222 0.82 -9.16 0.43
C TYR A 222 -0.57 -8.64 0.81
N SER A 223 -0.67 -7.46 1.42
CA SER A 223 -1.97 -6.87 1.76
C SER A 223 -2.84 -6.66 0.52
N CYS A 224 -2.27 -6.17 -0.59
CA CYS A 224 -2.96 -6.08 -1.87
C CYS A 224 -3.36 -7.46 -2.41
N TYR A 225 -2.50 -8.47 -2.33
CA TYR A 225 -2.84 -9.84 -2.72
C TYR A 225 -4.05 -10.36 -1.93
N ARG A 226 -4.05 -10.20 -0.60
CA ARG A 226 -5.16 -10.64 0.26
C ARG A 226 -6.43 -9.87 -0.07
N LEU A 227 -6.37 -8.54 -0.22
CA LEU A 227 -7.54 -7.74 -0.63
C LEU A 227 -8.10 -8.18 -1.99
N SER A 228 -7.25 -8.65 -2.91
CA SER A 228 -7.70 -9.12 -4.23
C SER A 228 -8.65 -10.31 -4.17
N THR A 229 -8.56 -11.12 -3.09
CA THR A 229 -9.35 -12.34 -2.86
C THR A 229 -10.45 -12.16 -1.82
N VAL A 230 -10.21 -11.37 -0.77
CA VAL A 230 -11.13 -11.28 0.38
C VAL A 230 -12.12 -10.12 0.31
N ALA A 231 -11.89 -9.14 -0.56
CA ALA A 231 -12.73 -7.95 -0.70
C ALA A 231 -13.53 -7.93 -2.03
N ALA A 232 -13.90 -9.11 -2.56
CA ALA A 232 -14.72 -9.18 -3.78
C ALA A 232 -16.12 -8.56 -3.60
N ASP A 233 -16.70 -8.76 -2.41
CA ASP A 233 -17.96 -8.16 -1.97
C ASP A 233 -17.73 -7.12 -0.86
N TRP A 234 -18.79 -6.38 -0.54
CA TRP A 234 -18.78 -5.37 0.53
C TRP A 234 -18.44 -6.01 1.88
N CYS A 235 -17.44 -5.46 2.56
CA CYS A 235 -16.96 -5.95 3.85
C CYS A 235 -16.44 -4.82 4.73
N ASP A 236 -16.48 -5.03 6.05
CA ASP A 236 -15.88 -4.12 7.03
C ASP A 236 -14.34 -4.27 6.99
N PRO A 237 -13.59 -3.19 6.71
CA PRO A 237 -12.13 -3.25 6.72
C PRO A 237 -11.55 -3.70 8.07
N ALA A 238 -12.22 -3.44 9.21
CA ALA A 238 -11.75 -3.88 10.51
C ALA A 238 -11.80 -5.40 10.67
N ALA A 239 -12.77 -6.07 10.05
CA ALA A 239 -12.87 -7.53 10.03
C ALA A 239 -11.81 -8.21 9.15
N LEU A 240 -11.06 -7.42 8.36
CA LEU A 240 -10.03 -7.93 7.47
C LEU A 240 -8.61 -7.88 8.07
N THR A 241 -8.41 -7.25 9.24
CA THR A 241 -7.07 -7.04 9.82
C THR A 241 -6.23 -8.31 9.86
N ASP A 242 -6.78 -9.39 10.39
CA ASP A 242 -6.08 -10.68 10.56
C ASP A 242 -5.86 -11.43 9.25
N ARG A 243 -6.59 -11.04 8.20
CA ARG A 243 -6.50 -11.63 6.86
C ARG A 243 -5.60 -10.82 5.93
N VAL A 244 -5.40 -9.52 6.17
CA VAL A 244 -4.69 -8.62 5.24
C VAL A 244 -3.31 -8.23 5.77
N LEU A 245 -3.09 -8.30 7.07
CA LEU A 245 -1.80 -8.08 7.71
C LEU A 245 -1.19 -9.40 8.18
N LEU A 246 0.13 -9.52 8.04
CA LEU A 246 0.88 -10.64 8.62
C LEU A 246 1.01 -10.47 10.15
N ASP A 247 1.10 -11.58 10.88
CA ASP A 247 1.19 -11.61 12.35
C ASP A 247 2.30 -10.71 12.90
N PRO A 248 3.55 -10.73 12.37
CA PRO A 248 4.61 -9.85 12.86
C PRO A 248 4.32 -8.35 12.67
N VAL A 249 3.41 -7.99 11.76
CA VAL A 249 2.97 -6.61 11.53
C VAL A 249 1.89 -6.19 12.54
N ARG A 250 1.11 -7.16 13.04
CA ARG A 250 0.03 -6.94 14.01
C ARG A 250 0.55 -6.82 15.44
N GLU A 251 1.62 -7.55 15.78
CA GLU A 251 2.18 -7.66 17.14
C GLU A 251 3.05 -6.48 17.61
N LEU A 252 2.85 -5.28 17.04
CA LEU A 252 3.58 -4.10 17.51
C LEU A 252 3.16 -3.70 18.94
N PRO A 253 4.07 -3.11 19.74
CA PRO A 253 3.72 -2.62 21.06
C PRO A 253 2.55 -1.64 20.96
N GLU A 254 1.43 -1.96 21.61
CA GLU A 254 0.25 -1.10 21.57
C GLU A 254 0.60 0.29 22.10
N HIS A 255 0.28 1.32 21.33
CA HIS A 255 0.34 2.67 21.85
C HIS A 255 -0.65 2.82 23.02
N PRO A 256 -0.27 3.42 24.17
CA PRO A 256 -1.11 3.45 25.38
C PRO A 256 -2.50 4.07 25.21
N TYR A 257 -2.69 4.85 24.13
CA TYR A 257 -3.91 5.58 23.82
C TYR A 257 -4.61 5.10 22.54
N LEU A 258 -4.08 4.09 21.82
CA LEU A 258 -4.69 3.54 20.61
C LEU A 258 -5.00 2.06 20.79
N GLN A 259 -6.28 1.74 21.01
CA GLN A 259 -6.75 0.37 20.92
C GLN A 259 -6.80 -0.06 19.46
N ASN A 260 -6.47 -1.33 19.19
CA ASN A 260 -6.50 -1.93 17.84
C ASN A 260 -5.61 -1.19 16.83
N GLU A 261 -4.36 -0.88 17.21
CA GLU A 261 -3.42 -0.13 16.37
C GLU A 261 -3.23 -0.76 14.97
N ALA A 262 -3.16 -2.08 14.87
CA ALA A 262 -3.05 -2.79 13.59
C ALA A 262 -4.24 -2.49 12.65
N THR A 263 -5.47 -2.50 13.19
CA THR A 263 -6.69 -2.15 12.44
C THR A 263 -6.68 -0.68 12.03
N TRP A 264 -6.22 0.20 12.92
CA TRP A 264 -6.07 1.62 12.59
C TRP A 264 -5.07 1.82 11.44
N GLN A 265 -3.89 1.21 11.52
CA GLN A 265 -2.86 1.27 10.47
C GLN A 265 -3.33 0.64 9.15
N LEU A 266 -4.08 -0.47 9.17
CA LEU A 266 -4.72 -1.03 7.98
C LEU A 266 -5.64 0.02 7.33
N ARG A 267 -6.48 0.68 8.13
CA ARG A 267 -7.43 1.68 7.64
C ARG A 267 -6.74 2.93 7.10
N SER A 268 -5.80 3.49 7.85
CA SER A 268 -5.12 4.76 7.53
C SER A 268 -4.06 4.61 6.44
N ARG A 269 -3.27 3.53 6.45
CA ARG A 269 -2.08 3.36 5.61
C ARG A 269 -2.29 2.51 4.37
N ILE A 270 -3.35 1.69 4.33
CA ILE A 270 -3.65 0.81 3.19
C ILE A 270 -5.03 1.13 2.61
N VAL A 271 -6.11 0.95 3.37
CA VAL A 271 -7.48 1.03 2.84
C VAL A 271 -7.80 2.43 2.30
N ARG A 272 -7.63 3.49 3.10
CA ARG A 272 -7.89 4.88 2.66
C ARG A 272 -7.04 5.27 1.44
N PRO A 273 -5.72 5.02 1.42
CA PRO A 273 -4.93 5.24 0.22
C PRO A 273 -5.42 4.47 -1.01
N LEU A 274 -5.78 3.18 -0.87
CA LEU A 274 -6.33 2.41 -1.98
C LEU A 274 -7.67 2.97 -2.49
N ILE A 275 -8.49 3.58 -1.62
CA ILE A 275 -9.67 4.35 -2.03
C ILE A 275 -9.26 5.62 -2.79
N TRP A 276 -8.26 6.38 -2.33
CA TRP A 276 -7.77 7.58 -3.04
C TRP A 276 -7.21 7.25 -4.41
N PHE A 277 -6.57 6.09 -4.56
CA PHE A 277 -6.12 5.56 -5.83
C PHE A 277 -7.23 4.88 -6.63
N GLY A 278 -8.48 4.88 -6.17
CA GLY A 278 -9.63 4.32 -6.88
C GLY A 278 -9.62 2.80 -7.00
N LEU A 279 -8.79 2.09 -6.23
CA LEU A 279 -8.68 0.63 -6.24
C LEU A 279 -9.72 -0.04 -5.34
N LEU A 280 -10.15 0.65 -4.29
CA LEU A 280 -11.27 0.21 -3.46
C LEU A 280 -12.44 1.19 -3.58
N GLU A 281 -13.65 0.65 -3.63
CA GLU A 281 -14.87 1.40 -3.46
C GLU A 281 -15.22 1.49 -1.98
N ARG A 282 -15.83 2.60 -1.55
CA ARG A 282 -16.31 2.85 -0.19
C ARG A 282 -17.80 3.12 -0.23
N ARG A 283 -18.54 2.58 0.74
CA ARG A 283 -19.89 3.05 1.07
C ARG A 283 -19.96 3.34 2.56
N ASP A 284 -20.45 4.52 2.89
CA ASP A 284 -20.65 4.91 4.29
C ASP A 284 -21.88 4.21 4.84
N LEU A 285 -21.76 3.75 6.09
CA LEU A 285 -22.85 3.19 6.86
C LEU A 285 -23.34 4.24 7.87
N PRO A 286 -24.60 4.14 8.33
CA PRO A 286 -25.07 4.95 9.44
C PRO A 286 -24.18 4.70 10.66
N ALA A 287 -23.38 5.70 11.06
CA ALA A 287 -22.51 5.56 12.21
C ALA A 287 -23.34 5.43 13.49
N THR A 288 -23.05 4.42 14.31
CA THR A 288 -23.66 4.29 15.64
C THR A 288 -23.15 5.36 16.60
N GLU A 289 -21.94 5.87 16.36
CA GLU A 289 -21.30 6.93 17.15
C GLU A 289 -20.74 8.05 16.25
N PRO A 290 -20.92 9.35 16.59
CA PRO A 290 -20.51 10.47 15.73
C PRO A 290 -19.01 10.56 15.41
N TRP A 291 -18.15 9.96 16.24
CA TRP A 291 -16.69 9.93 16.06
C TRP A 291 -16.19 8.67 15.33
N ARG A 292 -17.07 7.69 15.09
CA ARG A 292 -16.71 6.42 14.46
C ARG A 292 -17.07 6.46 12.98
N GLU A 293 -16.08 6.31 12.12
CA GLU A 293 -16.33 6.07 10.71
C GLU A 293 -16.75 4.61 10.52
N GLU A 294 -18.03 4.38 10.26
CA GLU A 294 -18.54 3.08 9.81
C GLU A 294 -18.68 3.11 8.30
N PHE A 295 -17.92 2.25 7.63
CA PHE A 295 -17.98 2.10 6.19
C PHE A 295 -17.58 0.69 5.79
N GLU A 296 -18.08 0.26 4.65
CA GLU A 296 -17.65 -0.97 4.01
C GLU A 296 -16.84 -0.63 2.76
N ILE A 297 -15.99 -1.59 2.39
CA ILE A 297 -15.19 -1.55 1.18
C ILE A 297 -15.46 -2.75 0.31
N ARG A 298 -15.20 -2.59 -0.99
CA ARG A 298 -15.01 -3.71 -1.91
C ARG A 298 -13.97 -3.35 -2.96
N LYS A 299 -13.45 -4.36 -3.63
CA LYS A 299 -12.56 -4.24 -4.77
C LYS A 299 -13.28 -3.53 -5.92
N SER A 300 -12.63 -2.52 -6.48
CA SER A 300 -13.12 -1.86 -7.71
C SER A 300 -12.69 -2.63 -8.96
N PRO A 301 -13.31 -2.38 -10.13
CA PRO A 301 -12.80 -2.86 -11.41
C PRO A 301 -11.37 -2.37 -11.74
N LEU A 302 -10.98 -1.19 -11.24
CA LEU A 302 -9.63 -0.62 -11.47
C LEU A 302 -8.55 -1.40 -10.71
N PHE A 303 -8.89 -2.07 -9.61
CA PHE A 303 -7.97 -2.90 -8.84
C PHE A 303 -7.28 -3.94 -9.72
N ASP A 304 -8.05 -4.79 -10.39
CA ASP A 304 -7.50 -5.86 -11.21
C ASP A 304 -6.88 -5.31 -12.51
N ARG A 305 -7.23 -4.08 -12.91
CA ARG A 305 -6.61 -3.41 -14.06
C ARG A 305 -5.21 -2.93 -13.74
N LEU A 306 -4.99 -2.31 -12.58
CA LEU A 306 -3.68 -1.81 -12.15
C LEU A 306 -2.80 -2.92 -11.56
N LEU A 307 -3.32 -3.72 -10.64
CA LEU A 307 -2.57 -4.72 -9.87
C LEU A 307 -2.72 -6.10 -10.51
N ARG A 308 -1.63 -6.65 -11.04
CA ARG A 308 -1.58 -8.01 -11.61
C ARG A 308 -0.72 -8.92 -10.74
N PHE A 309 -1.27 -10.04 -10.32
CA PHE A 309 -0.55 -11.05 -9.54
C PHE A 309 -0.23 -12.25 -10.42
N GLN A 310 1.05 -12.61 -10.52
CA GLN A 310 1.58 -13.68 -11.37
C GLN A 310 2.53 -14.55 -10.56
N PHE A 311 2.04 -15.68 -10.03
CA PHE A 311 2.84 -16.59 -9.21
C PHE A 311 3.47 -17.76 -9.99
N ASN A 312 3.10 -17.89 -11.27
CA ASN A 312 3.53 -18.99 -12.15
C ASN A 312 4.69 -18.51 -13.03
N GLU A 313 5.86 -18.29 -12.43
CA GLU A 313 7.16 -18.17 -13.11
C GLU A 313 8.24 -18.93 -12.33
#